data_AF-A0A1I7ILS0-F1
#
_entry.id   AF-A0A1I7ILS0-F1
#
_cell.length_a   1.000
_cell.length_b   1.000
_cell.length_c   1.000
_cell.angle_alpha   90.00
_cell.angle_beta   90.00
_cell.angle_gamma   90.00
#
_symmetry.space_group_name_H-M   'P 1'
#
loop_
_entity.id
_entity.type
_entity.pdbx_description
1 polymer ?
#
loop_
_entity_poly.entity_id
_entity_poly.type
_entity_poly.pdbx_seq_one_letter_code
_entity_poly.pdbx_strand_id
1 'polypeptide(L)'
;MYESQNKKMNTNTIITELQSLIKESREEILPTKWIAEGVIGSPYRVSFDKYSGWFTKAFSFLKLFLPEGDVFLSRFSECSENLYSFAETGLVILESLIEYIEKGFIVPEQSKSFDTEVALKTVFSRFHRVARQLRSRHENRETLDISDEYDVQDLLHALLRLFFDDVRTEEWTPSYAGKSARMDFLLKNECIVIEVKKTRQGLTDKEVGDQLIIDVDRYKVHQDCKKLICFVYDPEGRIGNPEGIMRDLNKQHEGFVEVIIEPNM
;
A
#
# COMPACT_ATOMS: atom_id res chain seq x y z
N MET A 1 -18.62 4.04 -10.65
CA MET A 1 -17.44 4.21 -11.53
C MET A 1 -16.46 5.18 -10.89
N TYR A 2 -15.51 4.68 -10.12
CA TYR A 2 -14.27 5.40 -9.82
C TYR A 2 -13.17 4.36 -9.94
N GLU A 3 -12.68 4.16 -11.17
CA GLU A 3 -11.39 3.54 -11.38
C GLU A 3 -10.35 4.47 -10.76
N SER A 4 -9.81 4.09 -9.60
CA SER A 4 -8.47 4.57 -9.26
C SER A 4 -7.52 3.93 -10.26
N GLN A 5 -7.25 4.66 -11.36
CA GLN A 5 -6.22 4.27 -12.30
C GLN A 5 -4.86 4.48 -11.62
N ASN A 6 -4.45 3.52 -10.80
CA ASN A 6 -3.05 3.13 -10.78
C ASN A 6 -2.76 2.59 -12.19
N LYS A 7 -2.51 3.51 -13.12
CA LYS A 7 -2.21 3.18 -14.51
C LYS A 7 -0.87 2.46 -14.51
N LYS A 8 -0.93 1.13 -14.44
CA LYS A 8 0.21 0.23 -14.61
C LYS A 8 1.00 0.72 -15.83
N MET A 9 2.22 1.19 -15.62
CA MET A 9 3.10 1.51 -16.74
C MET A 9 3.42 0.19 -17.43
N ASN A 10 2.90 0.02 -18.64
CA ASN A 10 3.27 -1.11 -19.48
C ASN A 10 4.68 -0.88 -20.05
N THR A 11 5.36 -1.97 -20.43
CA THR A 11 6.74 -1.94 -20.94
C THR A 11 6.93 -0.93 -22.08
N ASN A 12 5.95 -0.79 -22.97
CA ASN A 12 5.99 0.17 -24.08
C ASN A 12 6.03 1.62 -23.58
N THR A 13 5.29 1.94 -22.52
CA THR A 13 5.32 3.27 -21.90
C THR A 13 6.68 3.55 -21.28
N ILE A 14 7.28 2.55 -20.61
CA ILE A 14 8.60 2.68 -20.00
C ILE A 14 9.67 2.96 -21.06
N ILE A 15 9.69 2.15 -22.12
CA ILE A 15 10.62 2.32 -23.24
C ILE A 15 10.45 3.69 -23.90
N THR A 16 9.21 4.14 -24.12
CA THR A 16 8.95 5.46 -24.73
C THR A 16 9.51 6.60 -23.89
N GLU A 17 9.35 6.55 -22.57
CA GLU A 17 9.88 7.60 -21.68
C GLU A 17 11.42 7.53 -21.58
N LEU A 18 12.02 6.33 -21.55
CA LEU A 18 13.48 6.18 -21.63
C LEU A 18 14.03 6.79 -22.93
N GLN A 19 13.37 6.56 -24.07
CA GLN A 19 13.75 7.16 -25.36
C GLN A 19 13.67 8.69 -25.32
N SER A 20 12.64 9.25 -24.67
CA SER A 20 12.51 10.69 -24.45
C SER A 20 13.68 11.26 -23.65
N LEU A 21 14.06 10.61 -22.53
CA LEU A 21 15.19 11.01 -21.68
C LEU A 21 16.54 10.91 -22.41
N ILE A 22 16.73 9.87 -23.22
CA ILE A 22 17.91 9.69 -24.08
C ILE A 22 18.01 10.82 -25.10
N LYS A 23 16.89 11.16 -25.74
CA LYS A 23 16.83 12.25 -26.72
C LYS A 23 17.17 13.60 -26.06
N GLU A 24 16.56 13.90 -24.92
CA GLU A 24 16.84 15.11 -24.13
C GLU A 24 18.33 15.21 -23.77
N SER A 25 18.94 14.10 -23.32
CA SER A 25 20.38 14.05 -23.02
C SER A 25 21.25 14.40 -24.23
N ARG A 26 20.96 13.79 -25.39
CA ARG A 26 21.73 13.97 -26.63
C ARG A 26 21.57 15.37 -27.24
N GLU A 27 20.36 15.92 -27.21
CA GLU A 27 20.03 17.16 -27.91
C GLU A 27 20.18 18.41 -27.04
N GLU A 28 19.98 18.29 -25.72
CA GLU A 28 19.88 19.46 -24.84
C GLU A 28 20.94 19.51 -23.74
N ILE A 29 21.48 18.36 -23.34
CA ILE A 29 22.44 18.24 -22.22
C ILE A 29 23.87 18.15 -22.73
N LEU A 30 24.24 17.07 -23.43
CA LEU A 30 25.60 16.84 -23.91
C LEU A 30 26.17 17.97 -24.78
N PRO A 31 25.39 18.64 -25.65
CA PRO A 31 25.89 19.76 -26.45
C PRO A 31 26.31 20.98 -25.62
N THR A 32 25.91 21.06 -24.35
CA THR A 32 26.31 22.15 -23.45
C THR A 32 27.70 21.96 -22.84
N LYS A 33 28.50 21.04 -23.39
CA LYS A 33 29.86 20.74 -22.96
C LYS A 33 30.73 22.01 -22.89
N TRP A 34 31.41 22.19 -21.76
CA TRP A 34 32.37 23.27 -21.54
C TRP A 34 33.50 22.80 -20.62
N ILE A 35 34.56 23.61 -20.53
CA ILE A 35 35.70 23.41 -19.62
C ILE A 35 36.05 24.75 -18.97
N ALA A 36 36.45 24.73 -17.70
CA ALA A 36 36.86 25.94 -17.01
C ALA A 36 38.18 26.48 -17.60
N GLU A 37 38.19 27.74 -18.01
CA GLU A 37 39.38 28.39 -18.54
C GLU A 37 40.43 28.63 -17.43
N GLY A 38 41.71 28.47 -17.77
CA GLY A 38 42.82 28.83 -16.88
C GLY A 38 43.21 27.82 -15.79
N VAL A 39 42.57 26.65 -15.74
CA VAL A 39 42.90 25.59 -14.76
C VAL A 39 43.31 24.31 -15.47
N ILE A 40 44.61 24.01 -15.45
CA ILE A 40 45.19 22.77 -16.00
C ILE A 40 44.56 21.56 -15.29
N GLY A 41 44.05 20.60 -16.07
CA GLY A 41 43.43 19.38 -15.54
C GLY A 41 41.96 19.52 -15.17
N SER A 42 41.31 20.65 -15.49
CA SER A 42 39.87 20.80 -15.25
C SER A 42 39.05 19.78 -16.05
N PRO A 43 38.08 19.08 -15.42
CA PRO A 43 37.23 18.15 -16.14
C PRO A 43 36.26 18.88 -17.04
N TYR A 44 35.83 18.24 -18.13
CA TYR A 44 34.72 18.71 -18.93
C TYR A 44 33.42 18.63 -18.13
N ARG A 45 32.57 19.65 -18.28
CA ARG A 45 31.28 19.77 -17.61
C ARG A 45 30.18 20.05 -18.63
N VAL A 46 28.94 19.86 -18.21
CA VAL A 46 27.72 20.31 -18.92
C VAL A 46 27.05 21.45 -18.14
N SER A 47 26.06 22.11 -18.73
CA SER A 47 25.25 23.12 -18.04
C SER A 47 24.64 22.53 -16.77
N PHE A 48 24.91 23.16 -15.62
CA PHE A 48 24.41 22.70 -14.31
C PHE A 48 22.88 22.65 -14.26
N ASP A 49 22.21 23.75 -14.62
CA ASP A 49 20.75 23.87 -14.52
C ASP A 49 20.03 22.81 -15.37
N LYS A 50 20.49 22.64 -16.62
CA LYS A 50 19.95 21.65 -17.53
C LYS A 50 20.23 20.23 -17.05
N TYR A 51 21.46 19.96 -16.62
CA TYR A 51 21.84 18.63 -16.16
C TYR A 51 21.10 18.21 -14.89
N SER A 52 21.02 19.10 -13.89
CA SER A 52 20.33 18.83 -12.64
C SER A 52 18.85 18.54 -12.86
N GLY A 53 18.20 19.27 -13.77
CA GLY A 53 16.81 19.02 -14.16
C GLY A 53 16.63 17.64 -14.81
N TRP A 54 17.42 17.35 -15.84
CA TRP A 54 17.41 16.07 -16.53
C TRP A 54 17.72 14.89 -15.61
N PHE A 55 18.76 15.00 -14.79
CA PHE A 55 19.17 13.96 -13.83
C PHE A 55 18.05 13.67 -12.84
N THR A 56 17.44 14.69 -12.24
CA THR A 56 16.36 14.53 -11.27
C THR A 56 15.15 13.85 -11.91
N LYS A 57 14.78 14.27 -13.13
CA LYS A 57 13.69 13.68 -13.91
C LYS A 57 13.96 12.20 -14.20
N ALA A 58 15.13 11.89 -14.76
CA ALA A 58 15.53 10.53 -15.10
C ALA A 58 15.60 9.63 -13.86
N PHE A 59 16.27 10.06 -12.79
CA PHE A 59 16.41 9.28 -11.57
C PHE A 59 15.06 9.00 -10.89
N SER A 60 14.17 9.99 -10.85
CA SER A 60 12.82 9.82 -10.31
C SER A 60 12.02 8.82 -11.13
N PHE A 61 12.13 8.87 -12.46
CA PHE A 61 11.46 7.93 -13.35
C PHE A 61 11.98 6.50 -13.19
N LEU A 62 13.31 6.30 -13.10
CA LEU A 62 13.92 4.98 -12.88
C LEU A 62 13.44 4.31 -11.58
N LYS A 63 13.25 5.09 -10.50
CA LYS A 63 12.72 4.59 -9.22
C LYS A 63 11.30 4.03 -9.30
N LEU A 64 10.54 4.34 -10.35
CA LEU A 64 9.16 3.85 -10.48
C LEU A 64 9.09 2.35 -10.83
N PHE A 65 10.16 1.79 -11.38
CA PHE A 65 10.15 0.42 -11.90
C PHE A 65 11.44 -0.38 -11.67
N LEU A 66 12.48 0.24 -11.12
CA LEU A 66 13.66 -0.46 -10.63
C LEU A 66 13.58 -0.60 -9.11
N PRO A 67 13.77 -1.81 -8.54
CA PRO A 67 13.74 -2.02 -7.10
C PRO A 67 14.91 -1.29 -6.41
N GLU A 68 14.74 -1.02 -5.11
CA GLU A 68 15.86 -0.54 -4.30
C GLU A 68 17.03 -1.53 -4.35
N GLY A 69 18.25 -1.01 -4.53
CA GLY A 69 19.46 -1.83 -4.69
C GLY A 69 19.70 -2.35 -6.10
N ASP A 70 18.87 -2.01 -7.10
CA ASP A 70 19.15 -2.33 -8.50
C ASP A 70 20.48 -1.71 -8.97
N VAL A 71 21.23 -2.46 -9.78
CA VAL A 71 22.56 -2.06 -10.25
C VAL A 71 22.53 -0.85 -11.17
N PHE A 72 21.53 -0.73 -12.04
CA PHE A 72 21.37 0.42 -12.93
C PHE A 72 20.96 1.65 -12.15
N LEU A 73 20.03 1.51 -11.19
CA LEU A 73 19.60 2.59 -10.32
C LEU A 73 20.77 3.13 -9.49
N SER A 74 21.58 2.23 -8.92
CA SER A 74 22.76 2.58 -8.12
C SER A 74 23.80 3.32 -8.96
N ARG A 75 24.18 2.77 -10.12
CA ARG A 75 25.14 3.41 -11.03
C ARG A 75 24.65 4.74 -11.58
N PHE A 76 23.35 4.88 -11.84
CA PHE A 76 22.80 6.16 -12.29
C PHE A 76 22.91 7.22 -11.19
N SER A 77 22.66 6.85 -9.93
CA SER A 77 22.76 7.78 -8.79
C SER A 77 24.15 8.39 -8.58
N GLU A 78 25.22 7.65 -8.93
CA GLU A 78 26.61 8.10 -8.90
C GLU A 78 26.87 9.24 -9.91
N CYS A 79 26.03 9.36 -10.94
CA CYS A 79 26.15 10.38 -11.98
C CYS A 79 25.51 11.73 -11.59
N SER A 80 25.37 12.06 -10.30
CA SER A 80 24.63 13.27 -9.86
C SER A 80 25.32 14.60 -10.18
N GLU A 81 26.64 14.60 -10.35
CA GLU A 81 27.42 15.80 -10.66
C GLU A 81 27.42 16.13 -12.16
N ASN A 82 27.49 17.42 -12.52
CA ASN A 82 27.44 17.90 -13.91
C ASN A 82 28.74 17.69 -14.71
N LEU A 83 29.49 16.63 -14.42
CA LEU A 83 30.63 16.20 -15.21
C LEU A 83 30.13 15.67 -16.55
N TYR A 84 30.80 16.07 -17.64
CA TYR A 84 30.44 15.60 -18.99
C TYR A 84 30.52 14.06 -19.09
N SER A 85 31.51 13.45 -18.44
CA SER A 85 31.65 11.99 -18.36
C SER A 85 30.50 11.32 -17.60
N PHE A 86 29.90 11.99 -16.61
CA PHE A 86 28.74 11.47 -15.89
C PHE A 86 27.47 11.58 -16.72
N ALA A 87 27.30 12.67 -17.48
CA ALA A 87 26.22 12.78 -18.45
C ALA A 87 26.30 11.69 -19.53
N GLU A 88 27.50 11.40 -20.05
CA GLU A 88 27.72 10.28 -20.98
C GLU A 88 27.42 8.92 -20.33
N THR A 89 27.86 8.72 -19.09
CA THR A 89 27.60 7.47 -18.36
C THR A 89 26.10 7.27 -18.11
N GLY A 90 25.40 8.32 -17.69
CA GLY A 90 23.95 8.30 -17.51
C GLY A 90 23.20 7.98 -18.81
N LEU A 91 23.63 8.55 -19.94
CA LEU A 91 23.08 8.22 -21.26
C LEU A 91 23.25 6.73 -21.59
N VAL A 92 24.46 6.18 -21.44
CA VAL A 92 24.75 4.76 -21.69
C VAL A 92 23.92 3.83 -20.80
N ILE A 93 23.68 4.22 -19.55
CA ILE A 93 22.81 3.48 -18.63
C ILE A 93 21.37 3.41 -19.16
N LEU A 94 20.81 4.55 -19.57
CA LEU A 94 19.43 4.59 -20.11
C LEU A 94 19.30 3.76 -21.40
N GLU A 95 20.30 3.82 -22.29
CA GLU A 95 20.34 3.01 -23.52
C GLU A 95 20.40 1.51 -23.21
N SER A 96 21.26 1.12 -22.26
CA SER A 96 21.41 -0.27 -21.82
C SER A 96 20.11 -0.79 -21.18
N LEU A 97 19.40 0.05 -20.43
CA LEU A 97 18.11 -0.30 -19.83
C LEU A 97 17.07 -0.66 -20.89
N ILE A 98 16.96 0.12 -21.97
CA ILE A 98 16.04 -0.22 -23.08
C ILE A 98 16.39 -1.61 -23.64
N GLU A 99 17.66 -1.83 -23.99
CA GLU A 99 18.10 -3.11 -24.56
C GLU A 99 17.78 -4.29 -23.62
N TYR A 100 17.98 -4.11 -22.32
CA TYR A 100 17.80 -5.18 -21.34
C TYR A 100 16.33 -5.45 -21.04
N ILE A 101 15.49 -4.42 -21.09
CA ILE A 101 14.04 -4.56 -21.00
C ILE A 101 13.49 -5.29 -22.24
N GLU A 102 13.94 -4.91 -23.44
CA GLU A 102 13.52 -5.54 -24.70
C GLU A 102 13.93 -7.02 -24.78
N LYS A 103 15.13 -7.35 -24.26
CA LYS A 103 15.61 -8.75 -24.16
C LYS A 103 14.99 -9.52 -23.00
N GLY A 104 14.21 -8.87 -22.13
CA GLY A 104 13.59 -9.48 -20.95
C GLY A 104 14.57 -9.83 -19.83
N PHE A 105 15.79 -9.27 -19.83
CA PHE A 105 16.74 -9.40 -18.72
C PHE A 105 16.35 -8.55 -17.52
N ILE A 106 15.70 -7.42 -17.80
CA ILE A 106 15.03 -6.60 -16.79
C ILE A 106 13.55 -6.73 -17.07
N VAL A 107 12.84 -7.36 -16.15
CA VAL A 107 11.39 -7.24 -16.09
C VAL A 107 11.14 -6.05 -15.18
N PRO A 108 10.56 -4.95 -15.67
CA PRO A 108 10.23 -3.81 -14.82
C PRO A 108 9.28 -4.29 -13.71
N GLU A 109 9.84 -4.61 -12.55
CA GLU A 109 9.09 -4.84 -11.34
C GLU A 109 8.63 -3.46 -10.90
N GLN A 110 7.39 -3.12 -11.23
CA GLN A 110 6.68 -2.13 -10.43
C GLN A 110 6.95 -2.54 -8.99
N SER A 111 7.57 -1.66 -8.20
CA SER A 111 7.61 -1.82 -6.74
C SER A 111 6.25 -2.36 -6.37
N LYS A 112 6.14 -3.59 -5.82
CA LYS A 112 4.85 -4.17 -5.46
C LYS A 112 4.14 -3.08 -4.68
N SER A 113 3.21 -2.37 -5.33
CA SER A 113 2.48 -1.31 -4.68
C SER A 113 1.76 -2.06 -3.58
N PHE A 114 2.09 -1.75 -2.34
CA PHE A 114 1.46 -2.39 -1.21
C PHE A 114 -0.05 -2.28 -1.44
N ASP A 115 -0.68 -3.44 -1.69
CA ASP A 115 -2.09 -3.49 -2.03
C ASP A 115 -2.84 -3.68 -0.72
N THR A 116 -3.36 -2.56 -0.21
CA THR A 116 -4.12 -2.49 1.04
C THR A 116 -5.25 -3.50 1.09
N GLU A 117 -5.98 -3.70 -0.02
CA GLU A 117 -7.11 -4.64 -0.05
C GLU A 117 -6.63 -6.09 0.04
N VAL A 118 -5.55 -6.42 -0.69
CA VAL A 118 -4.94 -7.76 -0.63
C VAL A 118 -4.38 -8.04 0.77
N ALA A 119 -3.73 -7.06 1.39
CA ALA A 119 -3.20 -7.18 2.74
C ALA A 119 -4.33 -7.44 3.76
N LEU A 120 -5.39 -6.62 3.73
CA LEU A 120 -6.54 -6.77 4.64
C LEU A 120 -7.26 -8.10 4.43
N LYS A 121 -7.57 -8.49 3.19
CA LYS A 121 -8.17 -9.80 2.88
C LYS A 121 -7.30 -10.96 3.37
N THR A 122 -5.98 -10.82 3.27
CA THR A 122 -5.03 -11.82 3.78
C THR A 122 -5.07 -11.91 5.31
N VAL A 123 -5.12 -10.76 6.01
CA VAL A 123 -5.23 -10.73 7.47
C VAL A 123 -6.53 -11.38 7.93
N PHE A 124 -7.68 -10.97 7.41
CA PHE A 124 -8.98 -11.47 7.85
C PHE A 124 -9.17 -12.97 7.54
N SER A 125 -8.90 -13.40 6.31
CA SER A 125 -9.05 -14.83 5.92
C SER A 125 -8.09 -15.77 6.65
N ARG A 126 -6.98 -15.27 7.18
CA ARG A 126 -6.01 -16.06 7.96
C ARG A 126 -6.16 -15.89 9.46
N PHE A 127 -7.00 -14.97 9.92
CA PHE A 127 -7.17 -14.65 11.34
C PHE A 127 -7.46 -15.90 12.18
N HIS A 128 -8.46 -16.70 11.78
CA HIS A 128 -8.83 -17.93 12.50
C HIS A 128 -7.68 -18.94 12.57
N ARG A 129 -6.85 -19.03 11.52
CA ARG A 129 -5.68 -19.93 11.48
C ARG A 129 -4.62 -19.49 12.50
N VAL A 130 -4.35 -18.19 12.59
CA VAL A 130 -3.41 -17.64 13.57
C VAL A 130 -3.95 -17.86 15.00
N ALA A 131 -5.22 -17.54 15.24
CA ALA A 131 -5.87 -17.76 16.52
C ALA A 131 -5.75 -19.23 16.99
N ARG A 132 -6.01 -20.19 16.10
CA ARG A 132 -5.82 -21.62 16.41
C ARG A 132 -4.36 -21.99 16.67
N GLN A 133 -3.43 -21.43 15.91
CA GLN A 133 -2.00 -21.71 16.08
C GLN A 133 -1.50 -21.22 17.45
N LEU A 134 -1.99 -20.08 17.95
CA LEU A 134 -1.63 -19.56 19.27
C LEU A 134 -2.02 -20.51 20.41
N ARG A 135 -3.05 -21.35 20.22
CA ARG A 135 -3.45 -22.40 21.18
C ARG A 135 -2.55 -23.64 21.15
N SER A 136 -1.76 -23.83 20.09
CA SER A 136 -0.83 -24.95 19.96
C SER A 136 0.53 -24.61 20.58
N ARG A 137 0.62 -24.75 21.91
CA ARG A 137 1.79 -24.35 22.71
C ARG A 137 2.54 -25.56 23.27
N HIS A 138 3.86 -25.43 23.38
CA HIS A 138 4.69 -26.38 24.12
C HIS A 138 4.35 -26.34 25.62
N GLU A 139 4.33 -27.50 26.28
CA GLU A 139 4.22 -27.63 27.75
C GLU A 139 3.05 -26.87 28.40
N ASN A 140 1.86 -26.86 27.79
CA ASN A 140 0.64 -26.23 28.36
C ASN A 140 0.82 -24.77 28.79
N ARG A 141 1.71 -24.02 28.13
CA ARG A 141 1.94 -22.60 28.46
C ARG A 141 0.72 -21.76 28.14
N GLU A 142 0.49 -20.74 28.95
CA GLU A 142 -0.52 -19.71 28.71
C GLU A 142 -0.29 -18.98 27.37
N THR A 143 -1.39 -18.53 26.79
CA THR A 143 -1.44 -17.86 25.48
C THR A 143 -2.64 -16.92 25.43
N LEU A 144 -2.74 -16.11 24.38
CA LEU A 144 -3.92 -15.30 24.13
C LEU A 144 -5.10 -16.23 23.77
N ASP A 145 -6.12 -16.27 24.62
CA ASP A 145 -7.36 -17.00 24.34
C ASP A 145 -8.46 -16.03 23.91
N ILE A 146 -9.03 -16.27 22.72
CA ILE A 146 -10.02 -15.38 22.12
C ILE A 146 -11.41 -15.70 22.66
N SER A 147 -11.81 -14.99 23.71
CA SER A 147 -13.08 -15.16 24.41
C SER A 147 -14.12 -14.12 23.98
N ASP A 148 -13.70 -12.87 23.82
CA ASP A 148 -14.58 -11.74 23.49
C ASP A 148 -14.06 -10.86 22.33
N GLU A 149 -14.74 -9.73 22.11
CA GLU A 149 -14.41 -8.76 21.06
C GLU A 149 -13.04 -8.11 21.27
N TYR A 150 -12.64 -7.85 22.52
CA TYR A 150 -11.36 -7.22 22.84
C TYR A 150 -10.19 -8.16 22.55
N ASP A 151 -10.34 -9.47 22.82
CA ASP A 151 -9.30 -10.44 22.46
C ASP A 151 -9.10 -10.55 20.93
N VAL A 152 -10.18 -10.39 20.15
CA VAL A 152 -10.10 -10.32 18.69
C VAL A 152 -9.35 -9.06 18.27
N GLN A 153 -9.65 -7.92 18.89
CA GLN A 153 -8.97 -6.66 18.64
C GLN A 153 -7.47 -6.78 18.94
N ASP A 154 -7.08 -7.36 20.07
CA ASP A 154 -5.66 -7.51 20.45
C ASP A 154 -4.86 -8.29 19.41
N LEU A 155 -5.37 -9.44 18.95
CA LEU A 155 -4.72 -10.22 17.91
C LEU A 155 -4.72 -9.47 16.57
N LEU A 156 -5.86 -8.87 16.20
CA LEU A 156 -6.01 -8.20 14.92
C LEU A 156 -5.08 -7.00 14.82
N HIS A 157 -4.93 -6.22 15.88
CA HIS A 157 -4.02 -5.08 15.95
C HIS A 157 -2.57 -5.50 15.67
N ALA A 158 -2.12 -6.60 16.29
CA ALA A 158 -0.78 -7.13 16.05
C ALA A 158 -0.58 -7.55 14.58
N LEU A 159 -1.60 -8.14 13.95
CA LEU A 159 -1.54 -8.55 12.54
C LEU A 159 -1.57 -7.35 11.58
N LEU A 160 -2.37 -6.33 11.88
CA LEU A 160 -2.43 -5.10 11.07
C LEU A 160 -1.09 -4.36 11.07
N ARG A 161 -0.38 -4.34 12.20
CA ARG A 161 0.95 -3.70 12.32
C ARG A 161 2.04 -4.37 11.47
N LEU A 162 1.80 -5.53 10.89
CA LEU A 162 2.70 -6.13 9.89
C LEU A 162 2.67 -5.38 8.55
N PHE A 163 1.61 -4.63 8.29
CA PHE A 163 1.29 -4.07 6.98
C PHE A 163 1.06 -2.55 7.01
N PHE A 164 0.67 -1.99 8.15
CA PHE A 164 0.26 -0.59 8.29
C PHE A 164 1.04 0.10 9.40
N ASP A 165 1.62 1.26 9.08
CA ASP A 165 2.44 2.04 10.02
C ASP A 165 1.58 2.81 11.05
N ASP A 166 0.44 3.37 10.63
CA ASP A 166 -0.45 4.21 11.46
C ASP A 166 -1.81 3.54 11.70
N VAL A 167 -1.82 2.56 12.62
CA VAL A 167 -3.02 1.90 13.16
C VAL A 167 -3.40 2.54 14.48
N ARG A 168 -4.51 3.28 14.52
CA ARG A 168 -5.01 3.99 15.71
C ARG A 168 -6.19 3.25 16.33
N THR A 169 -6.23 3.18 17.66
CA THR A 169 -7.32 2.56 18.44
C THR A 169 -8.20 3.58 19.18
N GLU A 170 -7.91 4.88 19.02
CA GLU A 170 -8.48 5.97 19.81
C GLU A 170 -8.59 7.26 18.99
N GLU A 171 -9.64 7.40 18.19
CA GLU A 171 -10.12 8.73 17.78
C GLU A 171 -11.60 8.84 18.18
N TRP A 172 -11.92 9.91 18.91
CA TRP A 172 -13.29 10.21 19.28
C TRP A 172 -14.04 10.66 18.02
N THR A 173 -15.10 9.93 17.67
CA THR A 173 -16.02 10.36 16.63
C THR A 173 -16.79 11.62 17.09
N PRO A 174 -17.14 12.56 16.20
CA PRO A 174 -18.10 13.61 16.51
C PRO A 174 -19.37 12.97 17.06
N SER A 175 -19.95 13.53 18.14
CA SER A 175 -21.07 12.91 18.85
C SER A 175 -22.22 12.57 17.91
N TYR A 176 -22.49 11.28 17.70
CA TYR A 176 -23.69 10.81 17.01
C TYR A 176 -24.77 10.48 18.06
N ALA A 177 -25.94 11.10 17.94
CA ALA A 177 -27.06 10.92 18.87
C ALA A 177 -26.70 11.05 20.37
N GLY A 178 -25.77 11.95 20.71
CA GLY A 178 -25.35 12.22 22.10
C GLY A 178 -24.45 11.14 22.73
N LYS A 179 -23.97 10.16 21.96
CA LYS A 179 -23.00 9.16 22.43
C LYS A 179 -21.72 9.26 21.59
N SER A 180 -20.62 9.61 22.24
CA SER A 180 -19.29 9.49 21.67
C SER A 180 -18.88 8.02 21.74
N ALA A 181 -18.72 7.36 20.59
CA ALA A 181 -18.26 5.98 20.53
C ALA A 181 -16.80 5.95 20.05
N ARG A 182 -16.03 5.07 20.68
CA ARG A 182 -14.64 4.77 20.34
C ARG A 182 -14.63 3.86 19.11
N MET A 183 -13.79 4.18 18.13
CA MET A 183 -13.47 3.29 17.01
C MET A 183 -12.58 2.15 17.48
N ASP A 184 -12.78 0.95 16.95
CA ASP A 184 -11.88 -0.19 17.21
C ASP A 184 -10.52 0.05 16.53
N PHE A 185 -10.50 0.26 15.21
CA PHE A 185 -9.29 0.66 14.47
C PHE A 185 -9.56 1.71 13.38
N LEU A 186 -8.62 2.65 13.26
CA LEU A 186 -8.49 3.55 12.11
C LEU A 186 -7.11 3.36 11.49
N LEU A 187 -7.09 2.91 10.23
CA LEU A 187 -5.91 2.93 9.36
C LEU A 187 -5.82 4.33 8.74
N LYS A 188 -5.01 5.20 9.34
CA LYS A 188 -5.11 6.65 9.10
C LYS A 188 -4.73 7.02 7.67
N ASN A 189 -3.66 6.45 7.14
CA ASN A 189 -3.15 6.77 5.82
C ASN A 189 -4.09 6.26 4.72
N GLU A 190 -4.78 5.16 5.00
CA GLU A 190 -5.70 4.47 4.09
C GLU A 190 -7.13 5.04 4.19
N CYS A 191 -7.43 5.82 5.23
CA CYS A 191 -8.77 6.31 5.57
C CYS A 191 -9.79 5.16 5.72
N ILE A 192 -9.35 4.05 6.33
CA ILE A 192 -10.17 2.84 6.55
C ILE A 192 -10.44 2.68 8.03
N VAL A 193 -11.71 2.59 8.40
CA VAL A 193 -12.12 2.17 9.75
C VAL A 193 -12.39 0.67 9.73
N ILE A 194 -11.91 -0.05 10.75
CA ILE A 194 -12.24 -1.45 10.98
C ILE A 194 -13.03 -1.54 12.28
N GLU A 195 -14.26 -2.04 12.18
CA GLU A 195 -15.13 -2.35 13.31
C GLU A 195 -15.11 -3.87 13.54
N VAL A 196 -14.91 -4.30 14.78
CA VAL A 196 -14.71 -5.71 15.14
C VAL A 196 -15.87 -6.21 15.98
N LYS A 197 -16.43 -7.35 15.59
CA LYS A 197 -17.40 -8.11 16.40
C LYS A 197 -16.90 -9.53 16.61
N LYS A 198 -17.23 -10.13 17.75
CA LYS A 198 -17.08 -11.57 17.99
C LYS A 198 -18.44 -12.14 18.37
N THR A 199 -18.86 -13.21 17.70
CA THR A 199 -20.11 -13.88 18.08
C THR A 199 -19.98 -14.48 19.49
N ARG A 200 -21.11 -14.46 20.20
CA ARG A 200 -21.27 -15.04 21.53
C ARG A 200 -22.72 -15.48 21.74
N GLN A 201 -22.99 -16.09 22.89
CA GLN A 201 -24.37 -16.42 23.24
C GLN A 201 -25.21 -15.14 23.33
N GLY A 202 -26.30 -15.06 22.55
CA GLY A 202 -27.12 -13.85 22.44
C GLY A 202 -26.55 -12.75 21.55
N LEU A 203 -25.62 -13.08 20.64
CA LEU A 203 -25.25 -12.25 19.50
C LEU A 203 -25.39 -13.07 18.21
N THR A 204 -26.62 -13.19 17.76
CA THR A 204 -27.10 -13.97 16.60
C THR A 204 -27.18 -13.13 15.34
N ASP A 205 -27.54 -13.73 14.19
CA ASP A 205 -27.66 -13.09 12.86
C ASP A 205 -28.30 -11.70 12.92
N LYS A 206 -29.44 -11.58 13.60
CA LYS A 206 -30.20 -10.33 13.70
C LYS A 206 -29.47 -9.28 14.53
N GLU A 207 -28.92 -9.68 15.67
CA GLU A 207 -28.25 -8.76 16.59
C GLU A 207 -26.93 -8.25 16.01
N VAL A 208 -26.21 -9.09 15.27
CA VAL A 208 -25.03 -8.67 14.50
C VAL A 208 -25.45 -7.64 13.44
N GLY A 209 -26.47 -7.94 12.63
CA GLY A 209 -26.96 -7.01 11.61
C GLY A 209 -27.39 -5.66 12.18
N ASP A 210 -28.19 -5.66 13.24
CA ASP A 210 -28.68 -4.44 13.90
C ASP A 210 -27.53 -3.56 14.43
N GLN A 211 -26.49 -4.18 15.01
CA GLN A 211 -25.30 -3.45 15.47
C GLN A 211 -24.50 -2.87 14.31
N LEU A 212 -24.26 -3.66 13.26
CA LEU A 212 -23.50 -3.22 12.09
C LEU A 212 -24.17 -2.04 11.40
N ILE A 213 -25.51 -2.00 11.30
CA ILE A 213 -26.23 -0.85 10.72
C ILE A 213 -25.97 0.43 11.52
N ILE A 214 -25.98 0.35 12.85
CA ILE A 214 -25.70 1.49 13.72
C ILE A 214 -24.26 1.99 13.52
N ASP A 215 -23.30 1.07 13.41
CA ASP A 215 -21.89 1.41 13.21
C ASP A 215 -21.67 2.02 11.81
N VAL A 216 -22.33 1.49 10.77
CA VAL A 216 -22.32 2.06 9.41
C VAL A 216 -22.81 3.50 9.41
N ASP A 217 -23.96 3.79 10.01
CA ASP A 217 -24.51 5.14 10.03
C ASP A 217 -23.65 6.12 10.85
N ARG A 218 -22.99 5.62 11.90
CA ARG A 218 -22.04 6.40 12.69
C ARG A 218 -20.80 6.79 11.88
N TYR A 219 -20.22 5.87 11.11
CA TYR A 219 -18.96 6.12 10.41
C TYR A 219 -19.11 6.81 9.06
N LYS A 220 -20.29 6.78 8.43
CA LYS A 220 -20.58 7.55 7.20
C LYS A 220 -20.28 9.04 7.32
N VAL A 221 -20.38 9.61 8.52
CA VAL A 221 -20.15 11.04 8.78
C VAL A 221 -18.75 11.36 9.29
N HIS A 222 -17.87 10.35 9.43
CA HIS A 222 -16.52 10.55 9.94
C HIS A 222 -15.56 11.02 8.84
N GLN A 223 -14.91 12.17 9.04
CA GLN A 223 -14.07 12.82 8.03
C GLN A 223 -12.91 11.96 7.50
N ASP A 224 -12.37 11.08 8.35
CA ASP A 224 -11.25 10.19 8.01
C ASP A 224 -11.70 8.76 7.67
N CYS A 225 -13.01 8.51 7.53
CA CYS A 225 -13.54 7.21 7.12
C CYS A 225 -14.05 7.28 5.67
N LYS A 226 -13.24 6.81 4.73
CA LYS A 226 -13.64 6.64 3.33
C LYS A 226 -14.15 5.23 3.03
N LYS A 227 -13.74 4.26 3.85
CA LYS A 227 -14.20 2.86 3.80
C LYS A 227 -14.35 2.33 5.22
N LEU A 228 -15.44 1.60 5.46
CA LEU A 228 -15.69 0.87 6.69
C LEU A 228 -15.59 -0.62 6.42
N ILE A 229 -14.78 -1.33 7.21
CA ILE A 229 -14.72 -2.78 7.20
C ILE A 229 -15.29 -3.32 8.50
N CYS A 230 -16.32 -4.14 8.42
CA CYS A 230 -16.91 -4.79 9.58
C CYS A 230 -16.41 -6.24 9.63
N PHE A 231 -15.45 -6.52 10.51
CA PHE A 231 -14.90 -7.86 10.70
C PHE A 231 -15.62 -8.59 11.83
N VAL A 232 -16.35 -9.65 11.50
CA VAL A 232 -17.08 -10.48 12.46
C VAL A 232 -16.37 -11.83 12.60
N TYR A 233 -15.84 -12.10 13.79
CA TYR A 233 -15.24 -13.39 14.12
C TYR A 233 -16.29 -14.35 14.70
N ASP A 234 -16.66 -15.37 13.94
CA ASP A 234 -17.64 -16.40 14.31
C ASP A 234 -17.03 -17.82 14.39
N PRO A 235 -16.09 -18.07 15.32
CA PRO A 235 -15.37 -19.34 15.40
C PRO A 235 -16.26 -20.54 15.72
N GLU A 236 -17.47 -20.33 16.23
CA GLU A 236 -18.41 -21.41 16.57
C GLU A 236 -19.56 -21.55 15.56
N GLY A 237 -19.58 -20.80 14.47
CA GLY A 237 -20.64 -20.88 13.44
C GLY A 237 -22.02 -20.55 13.99
N ARG A 238 -22.12 -19.52 14.84
CA ARG A 238 -23.38 -19.05 15.45
C ARG A 238 -24.25 -18.32 14.44
N ILE A 239 -23.66 -17.77 13.39
CA ILE A 239 -24.37 -17.10 12.32
C ILE A 239 -24.86 -18.16 11.33
N GLY A 240 -26.19 -18.25 11.16
CA GLY A 240 -26.80 -19.29 10.34
C GLY A 240 -26.57 -19.11 8.84
N ASN A 241 -26.62 -17.86 8.35
CA ASN A 241 -26.38 -17.51 6.95
C ASN A 241 -25.43 -16.31 6.81
N PRO A 242 -24.12 -16.49 7.04
CA PRO A 242 -23.14 -15.40 6.98
C PRO A 242 -23.09 -14.75 5.59
N GLU A 243 -23.18 -15.54 4.52
CA GLU A 243 -23.23 -15.07 3.13
C GLU A 243 -24.41 -14.13 2.85
N GLY A 244 -25.57 -14.39 3.45
CA GLY A 244 -26.74 -13.52 3.35
C GLY A 244 -26.47 -12.15 3.97
N ILE A 245 -25.99 -12.12 5.20
CA ILE A 245 -25.67 -10.88 5.93
C ILE A 245 -24.61 -10.07 5.18
N MET A 246 -23.52 -10.71 4.76
CA MET A 246 -22.46 -10.05 3.99
C MET A 246 -23.01 -9.44 2.71
N ARG A 247 -23.78 -10.21 1.93
CA ARG A 247 -24.32 -9.75 0.64
C ARG A 247 -25.28 -8.57 0.81
N ASP A 248 -26.19 -8.65 1.78
CA ASP A 248 -27.22 -7.63 1.97
C ASP A 248 -26.61 -6.30 2.42
N LEU A 249 -25.71 -6.33 3.42
CA LEU A 249 -25.06 -5.12 3.93
C LEU A 249 -24.07 -4.52 2.92
N ASN A 250 -23.27 -5.35 2.23
CA ASN A 250 -22.31 -4.88 1.23
C ASN A 250 -23.02 -4.23 0.03
N LYS A 251 -24.17 -4.79 -0.38
CA LYS A 251 -24.95 -4.23 -1.50
C LYS A 251 -25.66 -2.94 -1.11
N GLN A 252 -26.20 -2.85 0.10
CA GLN A 252 -26.90 -1.65 0.59
C GLN A 252 -25.96 -0.43 0.73
N HIS A 253 -24.67 -0.68 0.96
CA HIS A 253 -23.66 0.35 1.19
C HIS A 253 -22.45 0.20 0.25
N GLU A 254 -22.74 -0.12 -1.01
CA GLU A 254 -21.73 -0.36 -2.05
C GLU A 254 -20.74 0.80 -2.16
N GLY A 255 -19.44 0.47 -2.18
CA GLY A 255 -18.35 1.43 -2.28
C GLY A 255 -17.94 2.08 -0.96
N PHE A 256 -18.68 1.86 0.13
CA PHE A 256 -18.33 2.36 1.47
C PHE A 256 -18.09 1.22 2.47
N VAL A 257 -18.94 0.20 2.52
CA VAL A 257 -18.89 -0.87 3.54
C VAL A 257 -18.44 -2.19 2.94
N GLU A 258 -17.60 -2.90 3.69
CA GLU A 258 -17.25 -4.30 3.45
C GLU A 258 -17.40 -5.10 4.75
N VAL A 259 -18.41 -5.97 4.82
CA VAL A 259 -18.64 -6.92 5.90
C VAL A 259 -17.94 -8.23 5.57
N ILE A 260 -17.14 -8.71 6.52
CA ILE A 260 -16.35 -9.93 6.41
C ILE A 260 -16.63 -10.78 7.64
N ILE A 261 -17.13 -12.00 7.44
CA ILE A 261 -17.42 -12.95 8.51
C ILE A 261 -16.48 -14.14 8.37
N GLU A 262 -15.68 -14.41 9.40
CA GLU A 262 -14.67 -15.49 9.40
C GLU A 262 -14.69 -16.30 10.71
N PRO A 263 -14.39 -17.61 10.70
CA PRO A 263 -14.12 -18.43 9.52
C PRO A 263 -15.39 -18.65 8.68
N ASN A 264 -15.27 -18.45 7.37
CA ASN A 264 -16.33 -18.81 6.43
C ASN A 264 -16.22 -20.33 6.14
N MET A 265 -17.22 -21.10 6.61
CA MET A 265 -17.25 -22.58 6.53
C MET A 265 -18.06 -23.10 5.35
#